data_AF-A0A329C6U4-F1
#
_entry.id   AF-A0A329C6U4-F1
#
_cell.length_a   1.000
_cell.length_b   1.000
_cell.length_c   1.000
_cell.angle_alpha   90.00
_cell.angle_beta   90.00
_cell.angle_gamma   90.00
#
_symmetry.space_group_name_H-M   'P 1'
#
loop_
_entity.id
_entity.type
_entity.pdbx_description
1 polymer ?
#
loop_
_entity_poly.entity_id
_entity_poly.type
_entity_poly.pdbx_seq_one_letter_code
_entity_poly.pdbx_strand_id
1 'polypeptide(L)' 'MAEPDREGVVEHFRQVLTQLPDLKVDVLQWAPTGDAVMIEWQPSATLAGQPLRVKKALRCMTPASQ' A
#
# COMPACT_ATOMS: atom_id res chain seq x y z
N MET A 1 7.41 -11.11 -14.31
CA MET A 1 6.80 -9.77 -14.19
C MET A 1 7.82 -8.90 -13.49
N ALA A 2 8.26 -7.80 -14.11
CA ALA A 2 9.18 -6.87 -13.46
C ALA A 2 8.46 -6.18 -12.30
N GLU A 3 9.16 -5.96 -11.18
CA GLU A 3 8.65 -5.15 -10.08
C GLU A 3 8.42 -3.71 -10.59
N PRO A 4 7.30 -3.07 -10.23
CA PRO A 4 7.03 -1.71 -10.67
C PRO A 4 8.05 -0.75 -10.04
N ASP A 5 8.64 0.12 -10.85
CA ASP A 5 9.44 1.24 -10.34
C ASP A 5 8.56 2.20 -9.52
N ARG A 6 9.19 2.99 -8.66
CA ARG A 6 8.56 4.02 -7.84
C ARG A 6 7.57 4.87 -8.64
N GLU A 7 7.93 5.32 -9.84
CA GLU A 7 7.05 6.15 -10.66
C GLU A 7 5.76 5.43 -11.03
N GLY A 8 5.87 4.16 -11.46
CA GLY A 8 4.72 3.32 -11.78
C GLY A 8 3.81 3.06 -10.58
N VAL A 9 4.39 2.86 -9.39
CA VAL A 9 3.60 2.73 -8.15
C VAL A 9 2.85 4.02 -7.84
N VAL A 10 3.50 5.18 -7.94
CA VAL A 10 2.87 6.47 -7.68
C VAL A 10 1.74 6.75 -8.66
N GLU A 11 1.93 6.51 -9.96
CA GLU A 11 0.90 6.70 -10.97
C GLU A 11 -0.31 5.80 -10.72
N HIS A 12 -0.08 4.54 -10.36
CA HIS A 12 -1.15 3.62 -9.98
C HIS A 12 -1.98 4.17 -8.83
N PHE A 13 -1.33 4.61 -7.74
CA PHE A 13 -2.06 5.15 -6.58
C PHE A 13 -2.77 6.48 -6.89
N ARG A 14 -2.26 7.31 -7.81
CA ARG A 14 -3.01 8.49 -8.29
C ARG A 14 -4.34 8.09 -8.93
N GLN A 15 -4.35 7.06 -9.79
CA GLN A 15 -5.57 6.55 -10.42
C GLN A 15 -6.54 5.89 -9.43
N VAL A 16 -6.02 5.32 -8.33
CA VAL A 16 -6.86 4.78 -7.25
C VAL A 16 -7.52 5.92 -6.48
N LEU A 17 -6.77 6.98 -6.17
CA LEU A 17 -7.27 8.13 -5.40
C LEU A 17 -8.31 8.96 -6.17
N THR A 18 -8.34 8.93 -7.51
CA THR A 18 -9.43 9.56 -8.26
C THR A 18 -10.77 8.84 -8.08
N GLN A 19 -10.74 7.52 -7.87
CA GLN A 19 -11.93 6.69 -7.67
C GLN A 19 -12.36 6.63 -6.20
N LEU A 20 -11.39 6.65 -5.29
CA LEU A 20 -11.57 6.59 -3.84
C LEU A 20 -10.92 7.82 -3.19
N PRO A 21 -11.54 9.01 -3.32
CA PRO A 21 -10.93 10.25 -2.84
C PRO A 21 -10.83 10.33 -1.32
N ASP A 22 -11.64 9.55 -0.58
CA ASP A 22 -11.58 9.46 0.87
C ASP A 22 -10.67 8.32 1.38
N LEU A 23 -9.98 7.61 0.49
CA LEU A 23 -9.08 6.52 0.86
C LEU A 23 -8.02 7.00 1.87
N LYS A 24 -7.99 6.32 3.01
CA LYS A 24 -6.97 6.47 4.06
C LYS A 24 -6.25 5.16 4.27
N VAL A 25 -5.01 5.25 4.69
CA VAL A 25 -4.18 4.10 5.05
C VAL A 25 -3.62 4.34 6.44
N ASP A 26 -3.99 3.47 7.38
CA ASP A 26 -3.41 3.42 8.71
C ASP A 26 -2.35 2.31 8.76
N VAL A 27 -1.16 2.62 9.28
CA VAL A 27 -0.17 1.60 9.63
C VAL A 27 -0.49 1.08 11.03
N LEU A 28 -0.77 -0.23 11.13
CA LEU A 28 -1.14 -0.87 12.40
C LEU A 28 0.09 -1.37 13.15
N GLN A 29 1.02 -2.01 12.43
CA GLN A 29 2.24 -2.57 12.98
C GLN A 29 3.32 -2.59 11.90
N TRP A 30 4.58 -2.48 12.30
CA TRP A 30 5.70 -2.78 11.41
C TRP A 30 6.78 -3.55 12.17
N ALA A 31 7.52 -4.39 11.45
CA ALA A 31 8.65 -5.14 11.99
C ALA A 31 9.72 -5.39 10.91
N PRO A 32 11.02 -5.26 11.22
CA PRO A 32 12.09 -5.68 10.32
C PRO A 32 12.10 -7.21 10.16
N THR A 33 12.39 -7.68 8.95
CA THR A 33 12.41 -9.10 8.55
C THR A 33 13.58 -9.38 7.59
N GLY A 34 14.79 -9.47 8.16
CA GLY A 34 16.03 -9.56 7.39
C GLY A 34 16.31 -8.25 6.66
N ASP A 35 16.46 -8.31 5.33
CA ASP A 35 16.63 -7.15 4.45
C ASP A 35 15.32 -6.41 4.10
N ALA A 36 14.20 -6.82 4.70
CA ALA A 36 12.88 -6.30 4.40
C ALA A 36 12.19 -5.73 5.64
N VAL A 37 11.16 -4.91 5.43
CA VAL A 37 10.22 -4.47 6.47
C VAL A 37 8.86 -5.08 6.18
N MET A 38 8.28 -5.75 7.17
CA MET A 38 6.88 -6.15 7.14
C MET A 38 6.03 -5.03 7.72
N ILE A 39 4.99 -4.64 6.99
CA ILE A 39 4.03 -3.61 7.39
C ILE A 39 2.65 -4.25 7.42
N GLU A 40 2.00 -4.26 8.59
CA GLU A 40 0.57 -4.46 8.70
C GLU A 40 -0.12 -3.09 8.61
N TRP A 41 -1.07 -2.97 7.70
CA TRP A 41 -1.77 -1.73 7.42
C TRP A 41 -3.26 -2.00 7.16
N GLN A 42 -4.06 -0.97 7.27
CA GLN A 42 -5.50 -1.04 7.12
C GLN A 42 -6.00 0.12 6.25
N PRO A 43 -6.26 -0.13 4.96
CA PRO A 43 -6.96 0.85 4.15
C PRO A 43 -8.42 0.98 4.60
N SER A 44 -8.94 2.20 4.50
CA SER A 44 -10.37 2.50 4.63
C SER A 44 -10.81 3.49 3.57
N ALA A 45 -11.99 3.28 2.98
CA ALA A 45 -12.59 4.16 1.99
C ALA A 45 -14.11 3.94 1.91
N THR A 46 -14.84 4.84 1.27
CA THR A 46 -16.23 4.65 0.91
C THR A 46 -16.36 4.21 -0.55
N LEU A 47 -16.88 3.00 -0.79
CA LEU A 47 -17.17 2.50 -2.13
C LEU A 47 -18.69 2.39 -2.31
N ALA A 48 -19.23 3.09 -3.30
CA ALA A 48 -20.67 3.13 -3.59
C ALA A 48 -21.53 3.44 -2.34
N GLY A 49 -21.08 4.39 -1.50
CA GLY A 49 -21.77 4.78 -0.27
C GLY A 49 -21.58 3.83 0.91
N GLN A 50 -20.87 2.72 0.74
CA GLN A 50 -20.61 1.74 1.79
C GLN A 50 -19.17 1.85 2.31
N PRO A 51 -18.94 1.86 3.63
CA PRO A 51 -17.60 1.87 4.19
C PRO A 51 -16.91 0.53 3.96
N LEU A 52 -15.68 0.58 3.44
CA LEU A 52 -14.78 -0.55 3.31
C LEU A 52 -13.62 -0.37 4.29
N ARG A 53 -13.31 -1.44 5.03
CA ARG A 53 -12.14 -1.51 5.93
C ARG A 53 -11.58 -2.92 5.89
N VAL A 54 -10.33 -3.07 5.47
CA VAL A 54 -9.67 -4.39 5.36
C VAL A 54 -8.27 -4.33 5.93
N LYS A 55 -7.80 -5.38 6.59
CA LYS A 55 -6.39 -5.49 7.02
C LYS A 55 -5.55 -6.11 5.92
N LYS A 56 -4.33 -5.61 5.74
CA LYS A 56 -3.36 -6.09 4.76
C LYS A 56 -1.98 -6.15 5.40
N ALA A 57 -1.20 -7.17 5.03
CA ALA A 57 0.21 -7.25 5.36
C ALA A 57 1.02 -7.20 4.06
N LEU A 58 2.02 -6.33 4.00
CA LEU A 58 2.94 -6.21 2.88
C LEU A 58 4.38 -6.38 3.40
N ARG A 59 5.21 -7.11 2.66
CA ARG A 59 6.65 -7.17 2.87
C ARG A 59 7.32 -6.26 1.85
N CYS A 60 7.92 -5.18 2.31
CA CYS A 60 8.71 -4.28 1.48
C CYS A 60 10.17 -4.73 1.52
N MET A 61 10.75 -5.08 0.37
CA MET A 61 12.18 -5.42 0.26
C MET A 61 12.98 -4.17 -0.08
N THR A 62 14.22 -4.10 0.40
CA THR A 62 15.17 -3.10 -0.10
C THR A 62 15.61 -3.53 -1.50
N PRO A 63 15.57 -2.65 -2.53
CA PRO A 63 16.12 -3.01 -3.83
C PRO A 63 17.62 -3.29 -3.65
N ALA A 64 18.08 -4.45 -4.12
CA ALA A 64 19.50 -4.76 -4.18
C ALA A 64 20.19 -3.65 -5.00
N SER A 65 21.14 -2.95 -4.39
CA SER A 65 21.97 -1.99 -5.12
C SER A 65 22.76 -2.76 -6.19
N GLN A 66 22.48 -2.48 -7.46
CA GLN A 66 23.35 -2.88 -8.59
C GLN A 66 24.42 -1.82 -8.80
#